data_AF-A0AAD2Q5C4-F1
#
_entry.id   AF-A0AAD2Q5C4-F1
#
_cell.length_a   1.000
_cell.length_b   1.000
_cell.length_c   1.000
_cell.angle_alpha   90.00
_cell.angle_beta   90.00
_cell.angle_gamma   90.00
#
_symmetry.space_group_name_H-M   'P 1'
#
loop_
_entity.id
_entity.type
_entity.pdbx_description
1 polymer ?
#
loop_
_entity_poly.entity_id
_entity_poly.type
_entity_poly.pdbx_seq_one_letter_code
_entity_poly.pdbx_strand_id
1 'polypeptide(L)'
;MLLMIKSLHGLLQSSSMAVLDDVRTTADRLSFAVPAEHEADYLALLSATDIAAQAVLSQPDYQPLPELSAYPRTDVHRPDPEANRYRAWAWKVSINGKRGGVLDGKTVCLKDTICVADVPQLFGSNAISRGFRPISDATVVTRVLDQGGLIVGKAMCENFSHGPCSHSTPFGPVENPYAAGFSAGGSSSGCGALIGSGEVDMGIGGDQGGSIRIPAAHCGLVGLKPSFGLVPYTGVLSSEPTVDTVGPMARTALDAARLLEAIAGSDGIDDRQLGAPSRSEVMPYAQSVLDSRKVGIQGLRIGVLKEGFASSHLHSGVNQRCRAAIHHLAEMSAIVEDVSVPL
;
A
#
# COMPACT_ATOMS: atom_id res chain seq x y z
N MET A 1 -53.86 4.59 -10.76
CA MET A 1 -52.63 4.21 -10.03
C MET A 1 -52.18 2.78 -10.39
N LEU A 2 -53.02 1.74 -10.23
CA LEU A 2 -52.67 0.34 -10.58
C LEU A 2 -52.33 0.10 -12.07
N LEU A 3 -52.98 0.83 -13.00
CA LEU A 3 -52.72 0.73 -14.45
C LEU A 3 -51.40 1.41 -14.88
N MET A 4 -50.93 2.42 -14.14
CA MET A 4 -49.62 3.05 -14.39
C MET A 4 -48.46 2.12 -13.97
N ILE A 5 -48.64 1.34 -12.90
CA ILE A 5 -47.66 0.37 -12.41
C ILE A 5 -47.49 -0.79 -13.41
N LYS A 6 -48.59 -1.29 -14.01
CA LYS A 6 -48.54 -2.35 -15.04
C LYS A 6 -47.88 -1.89 -16.34
N SER A 7 -48.07 -0.63 -16.73
CA SER A 7 -47.44 -0.04 -17.93
C SER A 7 -45.93 0.16 -17.75
N LEU A 8 -45.46 0.49 -16.55
CA LEU A 8 -44.02 0.54 -16.25
C LEU A 8 -43.39 -0.87 -16.21
N HIS A 9 -44.13 -1.87 -15.71
CA HIS A 9 -43.68 -3.26 -15.59
C HIS A 9 -43.20 -3.85 -16.92
N GLY A 10 -43.96 -3.67 -18.01
CA GLY A 10 -43.60 -4.19 -19.33
C GLY A 10 -42.42 -3.48 -19.99
N LEU A 11 -42.24 -2.18 -19.72
CA LEU A 11 -41.12 -1.37 -20.23
C LEU A 11 -39.81 -1.65 -19.47
N LEU A 12 -39.88 -1.89 -18.17
CA LEU A 12 -38.71 -2.28 -17.35
C LEU A 12 -38.22 -3.71 -17.71
N GLN A 13 -39.10 -4.62 -18.10
CA GLN A 13 -38.67 -5.97 -18.50
C GLN A 13 -37.95 -6.03 -19.85
N SER A 14 -38.20 -5.11 -20.78
CA SER A 14 -37.57 -5.16 -22.12
C SER A 14 -36.09 -4.74 -22.15
N SER A 15 -35.61 -4.10 -21.09
CA SER A 15 -34.23 -3.57 -20.97
C SER A 15 -33.42 -4.20 -19.84
N SER A 16 -34.06 -5.04 -19.02
CA SER A 16 -33.42 -5.82 -17.97
C SER A 16 -32.94 -7.16 -18.53
N MET A 17 -31.77 -7.63 -18.09
CA MET A 17 -31.30 -8.99 -18.35
C MET A 17 -31.77 -10.00 -17.28
N ALA A 18 -32.33 -9.51 -16.16
CA ALA A 18 -32.79 -10.36 -15.07
C ALA A 18 -33.93 -11.29 -15.51
N VAL A 19 -33.80 -12.56 -15.17
CA VAL A 19 -34.81 -13.61 -15.42
C VAL A 19 -35.26 -14.26 -14.12
N LEU A 20 -36.34 -15.04 -14.19
CA LEU A 20 -36.89 -15.70 -13.01
C LEU A 20 -35.91 -16.70 -12.35
N ASP A 21 -35.01 -17.28 -13.16
CA ASP A 21 -33.96 -18.17 -12.66
C ASP A 21 -32.97 -17.43 -11.74
N ASP A 22 -32.69 -16.15 -12.01
CA ASP A 22 -31.85 -15.32 -11.14
C ASP A 22 -32.51 -15.09 -9.77
N VAL A 23 -33.84 -14.90 -9.75
CA VAL A 23 -34.62 -14.75 -8.51
C VAL A 23 -34.51 -16.02 -7.67
N ARG A 24 -34.76 -17.19 -8.28
CA ARG A 24 -34.71 -18.49 -7.60
C ARG A 24 -33.30 -18.81 -7.10
N THR A 25 -32.29 -18.67 -7.96
CA THR A 25 -30.89 -18.92 -7.62
C THR A 25 -30.41 -17.99 -6.50
N THR A 26 -30.80 -16.71 -6.52
CA THR A 26 -30.44 -15.76 -5.46
C THR A 26 -31.13 -16.10 -4.15
N ALA A 27 -32.42 -16.44 -4.19
CA ALA A 27 -33.19 -16.85 -3.01
C ALA A 27 -32.60 -18.12 -2.37
N ASP A 28 -32.29 -19.14 -3.17
CA ASP A 28 -31.67 -20.38 -2.71
C ASP A 28 -30.30 -20.14 -2.07
N ARG A 29 -29.46 -19.28 -2.67
CA ARG A 29 -28.16 -18.88 -2.11
C ARG A 29 -28.28 -18.19 -0.74
N LEU A 30 -29.40 -17.54 -0.47
CA LEU A 30 -29.69 -16.86 0.79
C LEU A 30 -30.51 -17.73 1.75
N SER A 31 -30.75 -19.01 1.42
CA SER A 31 -31.63 -19.91 2.17
C SER A 31 -33.03 -19.33 2.38
N PHE A 32 -33.53 -18.61 1.38
CA PHE A 32 -34.83 -17.96 1.36
C PHE A 32 -35.72 -18.61 0.31
N ALA A 33 -36.99 -18.89 0.64
CA ALA A 33 -37.95 -19.42 -0.32
C ALA A 33 -38.84 -18.29 -0.84
N VAL A 34 -38.93 -18.14 -2.16
CA VAL A 34 -39.90 -17.24 -2.81
C VAL A 34 -41.13 -18.06 -3.17
N PRO A 35 -42.31 -17.82 -2.56
CA PRO A 35 -43.55 -18.47 -2.98
C PRO A 35 -43.85 -18.17 -4.46
N ALA A 36 -44.39 -19.15 -5.18
CA ALA A 36 -44.63 -19.06 -6.62
C ALA A 36 -45.51 -17.85 -6.99
N GLU A 37 -46.44 -17.46 -6.11
CA GLU A 37 -47.30 -16.30 -6.28
C GLU A 37 -46.56 -14.95 -6.21
N HIS A 38 -45.36 -14.91 -5.62
CA HIS A 38 -44.56 -13.70 -5.48
C HIS A 38 -43.40 -13.62 -6.47
N GLU A 39 -43.13 -14.69 -7.21
CA GLU A 39 -42.02 -14.76 -8.18
C GLU A 39 -42.01 -13.59 -9.18
N ALA A 40 -43.18 -13.20 -9.68
CA ALA A 40 -43.31 -12.07 -10.59
C ALA A 40 -42.95 -10.73 -9.93
N ASP A 41 -43.34 -10.54 -8.66
CA ASP A 41 -43.05 -9.31 -7.91
C ASP A 41 -41.54 -9.18 -7.63
N TYR A 42 -40.89 -10.27 -7.24
CA TYR A 42 -39.44 -10.30 -7.04
C TYR A 42 -38.67 -10.09 -8.35
N LEU A 43 -39.13 -10.69 -9.45
CA LEU A 43 -38.53 -10.45 -10.77
C LEU A 43 -38.62 -8.98 -11.16
N ALA A 44 -39.73 -8.30 -10.85
CA ALA A 44 -39.89 -6.88 -11.12
C ALA A 44 -38.91 -6.02 -10.31
N LEU A 45 -38.72 -6.33 -9.03
CA LEU A 45 -37.75 -5.63 -8.16
C LEU A 45 -36.31 -5.84 -8.64
N LEU A 46 -35.95 -7.09 -8.99
CA LEU A 46 -34.64 -7.41 -9.52
C LEU A 46 -34.40 -6.70 -10.87
N SER A 47 -35.41 -6.68 -11.75
CA SER A 47 -35.32 -6.00 -13.04
C SER A 47 -35.13 -4.48 -12.90
N ALA A 48 -35.83 -3.85 -11.96
CA ALA A 48 -35.64 -2.43 -11.67
C ALA A 48 -34.22 -2.14 -11.14
N THR A 49 -33.69 -3.05 -10.31
CA THR A 49 -32.34 -2.96 -9.76
C THR A 49 -31.28 -3.15 -10.84
N ASP A 50 -31.44 -4.14 -11.73
CA ASP A 50 -30.56 -4.35 -12.88
C ASP A 50 -30.53 -3.11 -13.78
N ILE A 51 -31.68 -2.56 -14.16
CA ILE A 51 -31.73 -1.32 -14.96
C ILE A 51 -30.98 -0.17 -14.29
N ALA A 52 -31.19 0.04 -12.99
CA ALA A 52 -30.47 1.09 -12.26
C ALA A 52 -28.96 0.82 -12.25
N ALA A 53 -28.54 -0.43 -12.06
CA ALA A 53 -27.14 -0.82 -12.11
C ALA A 53 -26.54 -0.59 -13.51
N GLN A 54 -27.24 -0.98 -14.60
CA GLN A 54 -26.80 -0.73 -15.97
C GLN A 54 -26.69 0.78 -16.27
N ALA A 55 -27.61 1.59 -15.75
CA ALA A 55 -27.57 3.04 -15.90
C ALA A 55 -26.36 3.67 -15.18
N VAL A 56 -25.88 3.08 -14.08
CA VAL A 56 -24.64 3.50 -13.41
C VAL A 56 -23.41 2.97 -14.17
N LEU A 57 -23.39 1.68 -14.54
CA LEU A 57 -22.27 1.04 -15.23
C LEU A 57 -22.01 1.61 -16.65
N SER A 58 -23.03 2.21 -17.27
CA SER A 58 -22.90 2.90 -18.56
C SER A 58 -22.36 4.32 -18.44
N GLN A 59 -22.29 4.87 -17.22
CA GLN A 59 -21.63 6.17 -17.00
C GLN A 59 -20.11 5.99 -17.06
N PRO A 60 -19.39 6.98 -17.59
CA PRO A 60 -17.94 6.94 -17.56
C PRO A 60 -17.43 7.00 -16.11
N ASP A 61 -16.52 6.10 -15.76
CA ASP A 61 -15.77 6.21 -14.51
C ASP A 61 -14.90 7.48 -14.55
N TYR A 62 -14.96 8.27 -13.49
CA TYR A 62 -13.94 9.30 -13.27
C TYR A 62 -12.66 8.63 -12.76
N GLN A 63 -11.58 8.72 -13.53
CA GLN A 63 -10.26 8.27 -13.11
C GLN A 63 -9.27 9.43 -13.29
N PRO A 64 -8.52 9.82 -12.24
CA PRO A 64 -7.57 10.92 -12.34
C PRO A 64 -6.45 10.53 -13.30
N LEU A 65 -6.38 11.19 -14.45
CA LEU A 65 -5.33 10.94 -15.43
C LEU A 65 -4.06 11.71 -15.03
N PRO A 66 -2.89 11.07 -15.05
CA PRO A 66 -1.65 11.75 -14.73
C PRO A 66 -1.15 12.59 -15.91
N GLU A 67 -0.32 13.58 -15.59
CA GLU A 67 0.38 14.41 -16.57
C GLU A 67 1.53 13.63 -17.24
N LEU A 68 1.20 12.69 -18.13
CA LEU A 68 2.17 11.82 -18.81
C LEU A 68 3.19 12.61 -19.66
N SER A 69 2.81 13.80 -20.14
CA SER A 69 3.71 14.69 -20.88
C SER A 69 4.78 15.31 -19.98
N ALA A 70 4.41 15.68 -18.74
CA ALA A 70 5.33 16.21 -17.75
C ALA A 70 6.21 15.10 -17.14
N TYR A 71 5.66 13.90 -17.02
CA TYR A 71 6.29 12.74 -16.38
C TYR A 71 6.28 11.52 -17.32
N PRO A 72 7.10 11.52 -18.39
CA PRO A 72 7.10 10.39 -19.31
C PRO A 72 7.58 9.11 -18.62
N ARG A 73 6.88 8.00 -18.87
CA ARG A 73 7.30 6.65 -18.46
C ARG A 73 8.22 6.11 -19.54
N THR A 74 9.49 5.95 -19.21
CA THR A 74 10.49 5.41 -20.14
C THR A 74 11.06 4.12 -19.60
N ASP A 75 11.62 3.29 -20.49
CA ASP A 75 12.29 2.04 -20.12
C ASP A 75 11.42 1.07 -19.29
N VAL A 76 10.14 0.91 -19.68
CA VAL A 76 9.22 -0.01 -19.01
C VAL A 76 9.47 -1.44 -19.46
N HIS A 77 10.12 -2.26 -18.63
CA HIS A 77 10.42 -3.65 -18.95
C HIS A 77 10.51 -4.56 -17.72
N ARG A 78 10.40 -5.88 -17.93
CA ARG A 78 10.78 -6.88 -16.90
C ARG A 78 12.30 -7.00 -16.92
N PRO A 79 13.01 -6.82 -15.79
CA PRO A 79 14.46 -6.97 -15.78
C PRO A 79 14.86 -8.42 -16.01
N ASP A 80 15.99 -8.60 -16.69
CA ASP A 80 16.59 -9.92 -16.88
C ASP A 80 17.00 -10.54 -15.52
N PRO A 81 16.98 -11.88 -15.39
CA PRO A 81 17.32 -12.56 -14.14
C PRO A 81 18.70 -12.16 -13.56
N GLU A 82 19.70 -11.93 -14.42
CA GLU A 82 21.04 -11.51 -14.00
C GLU A 82 21.05 -10.10 -13.41
N ALA A 83 20.27 -9.18 -13.99
CA ALA A 83 20.09 -7.81 -13.53
C ALA A 83 19.11 -7.71 -12.32
N ASN A 84 18.46 -8.82 -11.95
CA ASN A 84 17.52 -8.90 -10.85
C ASN A 84 17.91 -10.03 -9.87
N ARG A 85 19.19 -10.05 -9.46
CA ARG A 85 19.79 -11.11 -8.64
C ARG A 85 19.01 -11.46 -7.36
N TYR A 86 18.35 -10.48 -6.74
CA TYR A 86 17.55 -10.68 -5.52
C TYR A 86 16.08 -11.01 -5.81
N ARG A 87 15.68 -11.03 -7.10
CA ARG A 87 14.28 -11.14 -7.56
C ARG A 87 13.37 -10.04 -6.98
N ALA A 88 13.98 -8.90 -6.66
CA ALA A 88 13.35 -7.82 -5.92
C ALA A 88 12.64 -6.81 -6.82
N TRP A 89 12.96 -6.77 -8.12
CA TRP A 89 12.23 -5.97 -9.10
C TRP A 89 11.04 -6.76 -9.68
N ALA A 90 9.87 -6.14 -9.67
CA ALA A 90 8.73 -6.57 -10.47
C ALA A 90 8.85 -6.03 -11.91
N TRP A 91 9.09 -4.72 -12.03
CA TRP A 91 9.26 -3.99 -13.30
C TRP A 91 10.28 -2.87 -13.14
N LYS A 92 11.04 -2.59 -14.19
CA LYS A 92 11.81 -1.36 -14.35
C LYS A 92 10.95 -0.31 -15.05
N VAL A 93 11.18 0.94 -14.70
CA VAL A 93 10.66 2.14 -15.36
C VAL A 93 11.53 3.32 -14.92
N SER A 94 11.71 4.33 -15.76
CA SER A 94 12.31 5.61 -15.38
C SER A 94 11.29 6.73 -15.56
N ILE A 95 10.99 7.44 -14.46
CA ILE A 95 10.10 8.60 -14.44
C ILE A 95 10.79 9.70 -13.62
N ASN A 96 11.17 10.78 -14.31
CA ASN A 96 11.89 11.89 -13.69
C ASN A 96 10.90 12.90 -13.10
N GLY A 97 11.06 13.23 -11.82
CA GLY A 97 10.31 14.29 -11.15
C GLY A 97 10.76 15.71 -11.51
N LYS A 98 10.02 16.71 -11.03
CA LYS A 98 10.38 18.14 -11.14
C LYS A 98 11.60 18.45 -10.28
N ARG A 99 12.55 19.23 -10.79
CA ARG A 99 13.73 19.64 -10.00
C ARG A 99 13.37 20.57 -8.83
N GLY A 100 14.21 20.57 -7.79
CA GLY A 100 14.13 21.54 -6.69
C GLY A 100 13.19 21.16 -5.53
N GLY A 101 12.62 19.96 -5.53
CA GLY A 101 11.85 19.44 -4.38
C GLY A 101 12.71 18.71 -3.34
N VAL A 102 12.08 18.27 -2.25
CA VAL A 102 12.78 17.62 -1.11
C VAL A 102 13.41 16.26 -1.45
N LEU A 103 13.04 15.67 -2.59
CA LEU A 103 13.54 14.39 -3.10
C LEU A 103 14.48 14.54 -4.32
N ASP A 104 14.90 15.77 -4.65
CA ASP A 104 15.79 16.00 -5.79
C ASP A 104 17.08 15.16 -5.67
N GLY A 105 17.44 14.49 -6.76
CA GLY A 105 18.57 13.56 -6.82
C GLY A 105 18.39 12.23 -6.07
N LYS A 106 17.18 11.88 -5.62
CA LYS A 106 16.90 10.59 -4.95
C LYS A 106 16.18 9.61 -5.87
N THR A 107 16.63 8.36 -5.86
CA THR A 107 15.95 7.24 -6.52
C THR A 107 14.89 6.61 -5.59
N VAL A 108 13.71 6.34 -6.13
CA VAL A 108 12.57 5.77 -5.39
C VAL A 108 12.05 4.53 -6.10
N CYS A 109 11.95 3.40 -5.39
CA CYS A 109 11.16 2.24 -5.84
C CYS A 109 9.78 2.23 -5.19
N LEU A 110 8.79 1.68 -5.89
CA LEU A 110 7.41 1.61 -5.38
C LEU A 110 7.00 0.16 -5.25
N LYS A 111 6.45 -0.25 -4.11
CA LYS A 111 5.85 -1.58 -3.98
C LYS A 111 4.88 -1.83 -5.13
N ASP A 112 4.88 -3.04 -5.69
CA ASP A 112 4.13 -3.33 -6.91
C ASP A 112 2.61 -3.15 -6.78
N THR A 113 2.07 -3.10 -5.57
CA THR A 113 0.66 -2.76 -5.29
C THR A 113 0.28 -1.30 -5.51
N ILE A 114 1.26 -0.40 -5.65
CA ILE A 114 1.06 1.02 -5.91
C ILE A 114 0.88 1.22 -7.41
N CYS A 115 -0.26 1.78 -7.82
CA CYS A 115 -0.55 2.06 -9.23
C CYS A 115 0.38 3.15 -9.76
N VAL A 116 0.98 2.86 -10.92
CA VAL A 116 1.75 3.83 -11.72
C VAL A 116 1.22 3.71 -13.13
N ALA A 117 0.63 4.79 -13.63
CA ALA A 117 -0.01 4.76 -14.95
C ALA A 117 0.95 4.27 -16.03
N ASP A 118 0.41 3.45 -16.92
CA ASP A 118 1.15 2.82 -18.02
C ASP A 118 2.31 1.92 -17.59
N VAL A 119 2.36 1.46 -16.33
CA VAL A 119 3.33 0.45 -15.86
C VAL A 119 2.58 -0.79 -15.36
N PRO A 120 2.86 -2.00 -15.87
CA PRO A 120 2.12 -3.19 -15.46
C PRO A 120 2.32 -3.52 -13.97
N GLN A 121 1.34 -4.22 -13.39
CA GLN A 121 1.41 -4.74 -12.02
C GLN A 121 1.13 -6.24 -11.99
N LEU A 122 1.77 -6.90 -11.05
CA LEU A 122 1.67 -8.34 -10.78
C LEU A 122 0.94 -8.59 -9.46
N PHE A 123 1.02 -7.64 -8.53
CA PHE A 123 0.53 -7.78 -7.15
C PHE A 123 1.18 -8.98 -6.43
N GLY A 124 2.42 -9.31 -6.79
CA GLY A 124 3.10 -10.50 -6.29
C GLY A 124 2.41 -11.82 -6.68
N SER A 125 1.54 -11.81 -7.69
CA SER A 125 0.65 -12.92 -8.05
C SER A 125 0.70 -13.24 -9.55
N ASN A 126 0.30 -14.45 -9.91
CA ASN A 126 0.04 -14.86 -11.30
C ASN A 126 -1.45 -14.85 -11.66
N ALA A 127 -2.33 -14.55 -10.69
CA ALA A 127 -3.78 -14.46 -10.90
C ALA A 127 -4.15 -13.34 -11.88
N ILE A 128 -3.34 -12.27 -11.96
CA ILE A 128 -3.56 -11.11 -12.83
C ILE A 128 -2.69 -11.18 -14.11
N SER A 129 -2.29 -12.38 -14.51
CA SER A 129 -1.41 -12.65 -15.67
C SER A 129 -1.92 -12.13 -17.02
N ARG A 130 -3.21 -11.77 -17.11
CA ARG A 130 -3.80 -11.11 -18.30
C ARG A 130 -3.39 -9.65 -18.47
N GLY A 131 -2.61 -9.09 -17.54
CA GLY A 131 -1.99 -7.78 -17.64
C GLY A 131 -2.88 -6.66 -17.10
N PHE A 132 -2.82 -6.43 -15.79
CA PHE A 132 -3.33 -5.18 -15.23
C PHE A 132 -2.30 -4.07 -15.46
N ARG A 133 -2.76 -3.01 -16.13
CA ARG A 133 -2.01 -1.78 -16.34
C ARG A 133 -2.94 -0.63 -15.93
N PRO A 134 -2.65 0.07 -14.83
CA PRO A 134 -3.48 1.18 -14.39
C PRO A 134 -3.36 2.34 -15.37
N ILE A 135 -4.42 3.15 -15.48
CA ILE A 135 -4.41 4.40 -16.25
C ILE A 135 -4.15 5.64 -15.37
N SER A 136 -4.16 5.44 -14.05
CA SER A 136 -3.94 6.49 -13.04
C SER A 136 -2.70 6.20 -12.21
N ASP A 137 -2.07 7.28 -11.74
CA ASP A 137 -1.08 7.23 -10.68
C ASP A 137 -1.74 7.21 -9.32
N ALA A 138 -1.16 6.45 -8.38
CA ALA A 138 -1.45 6.64 -6.96
C ALA A 138 -1.05 8.05 -6.52
N THR A 139 -1.76 8.64 -5.57
CA THR A 139 -1.47 10.01 -5.09
C THR A 139 0.00 10.15 -4.64
N VAL A 140 0.55 9.11 -4.01
CA VAL A 140 1.96 9.09 -3.57
C VAL A 140 2.96 9.13 -4.72
N VAL A 141 2.62 8.62 -5.90
CA VAL A 141 3.46 8.66 -7.11
C VAL A 141 3.59 10.09 -7.61
N THR A 142 2.45 10.76 -7.79
CA THR A 142 2.41 12.18 -8.21
C THR A 142 3.19 13.05 -7.23
N ARG A 143 3.02 12.82 -5.93
CA ARG A 143 3.74 13.57 -4.88
C ARG A 143 5.25 13.35 -4.90
N VAL A 144 5.72 12.12 -5.14
CA VAL A 144 7.16 11.85 -5.30
C VAL A 144 7.72 12.61 -6.50
N LEU A 145 7.02 12.59 -7.64
CA LEU A 145 7.44 13.26 -8.86
C LEU A 145 7.43 14.79 -8.71
N ASP A 146 6.39 15.36 -8.10
CA ASP A 146 6.32 16.79 -7.82
C ASP A 146 7.42 17.27 -6.86
N GLN A 147 7.93 16.38 -6.01
CA GLN A 147 9.03 16.65 -5.08
C GLN A 147 10.41 16.26 -5.63
N GLY A 148 10.50 15.89 -6.90
CA GLY A 148 11.77 15.66 -7.60
C GLY A 148 12.39 14.28 -7.45
N GLY A 149 11.65 13.32 -6.92
CA GLY A 149 12.10 11.94 -6.88
C GLY A 149 12.16 11.33 -8.28
N LEU A 150 13.18 10.50 -8.51
CA LEU A 150 13.31 9.66 -9.70
C LEU A 150 12.72 8.27 -9.39
N ILE A 151 11.58 7.95 -9.98
CA ILE A 151 10.99 6.61 -9.85
C ILE A 151 11.71 5.67 -10.82
N VAL A 152 12.33 4.62 -10.28
CA VAL A 152 13.21 3.69 -11.03
C VAL A 152 12.65 2.27 -11.20
N GLY A 153 11.43 2.02 -10.73
CA GLY A 153 10.79 0.71 -10.89
C GLY A 153 9.71 0.40 -9.86
N LYS A 154 9.05 -0.73 -10.12
CA LYS A 154 8.12 -1.42 -9.23
C LYS A 154 8.87 -2.54 -8.51
N ALA A 155 8.83 -2.53 -7.18
CA ALA A 155 9.45 -3.53 -6.32
C ALA A 155 8.48 -4.69 -6.05
N MET A 156 8.98 -5.92 -6.13
CA MET A 156 8.24 -7.15 -5.85
C MET A 156 7.59 -7.10 -4.46
N CYS A 157 6.44 -7.75 -4.34
CA CYS A 157 5.76 -7.95 -3.08
C CYS A 157 5.25 -9.39 -2.96
N GLU A 158 4.76 -9.73 -1.77
CA GLU A 158 4.07 -11.00 -1.54
C GLU A 158 2.73 -11.07 -2.28
N ASN A 159 2.23 -12.28 -2.48
CA ASN A 159 1.00 -12.56 -3.23
C ASN A 159 -0.19 -11.80 -2.61
N PHE A 160 -0.67 -10.78 -3.32
CA PHE A 160 -1.65 -9.80 -2.83
C PHE A 160 -1.29 -9.18 -1.48
N SER A 161 -0.01 -8.98 -1.18
CA SER A 161 0.50 -8.51 0.12
C SER A 161 0.26 -9.45 1.31
N HIS A 162 -0.10 -10.71 1.09
CA HIS A 162 -0.36 -11.67 2.15
C HIS A 162 0.90 -12.46 2.50
N GLY A 163 1.46 -12.19 3.68
CA GLY A 163 2.57 -12.95 4.26
C GLY A 163 3.72 -12.08 4.78
N PRO A 164 4.32 -12.44 5.94
CA PRO A 164 5.44 -11.70 6.53
C PRO A 164 6.82 -12.16 6.03
N CYS A 165 6.89 -13.21 5.19
CA CYS A 165 8.12 -13.80 4.69
C CYS A 165 8.17 -13.73 3.17
N SER A 166 9.34 -13.55 2.57
CA SER A 166 9.50 -13.22 1.15
C SER A 166 9.50 -14.42 0.18
N HIS A 167 8.45 -15.23 0.19
CA HIS A 167 8.42 -16.54 -0.50
C HIS A 167 7.12 -16.88 -1.22
N SER A 168 6.10 -16.05 -1.12
CA SER A 168 4.76 -16.36 -1.62
C SER A 168 4.54 -15.99 -3.10
N THR A 169 5.43 -15.16 -3.65
CA THR A 169 5.36 -14.75 -5.06
C THR A 169 5.71 -15.92 -6.00
N PRO A 170 4.95 -16.14 -7.09
CA PRO A 170 5.24 -17.21 -8.05
C PRO A 170 6.49 -16.94 -8.91
N PHE A 171 7.08 -15.74 -8.80
CA PHE A 171 8.30 -15.35 -9.50
C PHE A 171 9.57 -15.74 -8.73
N GLY A 172 9.43 -16.49 -7.64
CA GLY A 172 10.51 -16.97 -6.77
C GLY A 172 10.73 -16.06 -5.56
N PRO A 173 11.29 -16.60 -4.45
CA PRO A 173 11.48 -15.85 -3.22
C PRO A 173 12.41 -14.64 -3.44
N VAL A 174 12.09 -13.52 -2.80
CA VAL A 174 12.97 -12.35 -2.75
C VAL A 174 14.04 -12.61 -1.70
N GLU A 175 15.30 -12.52 -2.10
CA GLU A 175 16.43 -12.85 -1.22
C GLU A 175 16.92 -11.65 -0.41
N ASN A 176 17.34 -11.90 0.83
CA ASN A 176 17.91 -10.88 1.70
C ASN A 176 19.30 -10.44 1.19
N PRO A 177 19.56 -9.14 1.03
CA PRO A 177 20.82 -8.65 0.50
C PRO A 177 22.03 -8.88 1.43
N TYR A 178 21.80 -9.12 2.73
CA TYR A 178 22.84 -9.40 3.72
C TYR A 178 23.04 -10.90 3.99
N ALA A 179 22.14 -11.75 3.48
CA ALA A 179 22.18 -13.19 3.71
C ALA A 179 21.45 -13.94 2.58
N ALA A 180 22.20 -14.37 1.56
CA ALA A 180 21.66 -15.14 0.43
C ALA A 180 20.90 -16.39 0.92
N GLY A 181 19.77 -16.70 0.30
CA GLY A 181 18.87 -17.78 0.72
C GLY A 181 18.00 -17.48 1.96
N PHE A 182 18.16 -16.34 2.63
CA PHE A 182 17.28 -15.92 3.73
C PHE A 182 16.18 -14.97 3.25
N SER A 183 15.07 -14.95 4.00
CA SER A 183 13.94 -14.06 3.76
C SER A 183 14.34 -12.59 3.91
N ALA A 184 14.01 -11.77 2.90
CA ALA A 184 14.04 -10.31 2.95
C ALA A 184 12.93 -9.72 3.84
N GLY A 185 12.02 -10.56 4.37
CA GLY A 185 10.80 -10.13 5.07
C GLY A 185 9.72 -9.67 4.09
N GLY A 186 8.48 -9.56 4.53
CA GLY A 186 7.33 -9.25 3.67
C GLY A 186 6.28 -8.37 4.36
N SER A 187 5.34 -7.77 3.63
CA SER A 187 5.11 -7.99 2.19
C SER A 187 5.80 -7.00 1.23
N SER A 188 6.47 -5.96 1.73
CA SER A 188 7.27 -5.04 0.91
C SER A 188 8.69 -5.58 0.67
N SER A 189 8.79 -6.87 0.34
CA SER A 189 10.03 -7.65 0.26
C SER A 189 11.02 -7.06 -0.75
N GLY A 190 10.55 -6.71 -1.94
CA GLY A 190 11.35 -6.06 -2.98
C GLY A 190 11.91 -4.71 -2.52
N CYS A 191 11.11 -3.87 -1.86
CA CYS A 191 11.59 -2.57 -1.36
C CYS A 191 12.73 -2.77 -0.35
N GLY A 192 12.58 -3.72 0.58
CA GLY A 192 13.62 -4.05 1.56
C GLY A 192 14.93 -4.47 0.88
N ALA A 193 14.87 -5.41 -0.05
CA ALA A 193 16.05 -5.92 -0.73
C ALA A 193 16.75 -4.87 -1.63
N LEU A 194 15.99 -4.05 -2.37
CA LEU A 194 16.54 -3.03 -3.27
C LEU A 194 17.23 -1.89 -2.50
N ILE A 195 16.62 -1.42 -1.42
CA ILE A 195 17.22 -0.35 -0.60
C ILE A 195 18.43 -0.89 0.18
N GLY A 196 18.31 -2.10 0.75
CA GLY A 196 19.37 -2.74 1.55
C GLY A 196 20.60 -3.10 0.73
N SER A 197 20.42 -3.50 -0.53
CA SER A 197 21.53 -3.74 -1.47
C SER A 197 22.16 -2.47 -2.04
N GLY A 198 21.53 -1.30 -1.84
CA GLY A 198 21.99 -0.03 -2.39
C GLY A 198 21.59 0.22 -3.85
N GLU A 199 20.73 -0.61 -4.44
CA GLU A 199 20.23 -0.40 -5.81
C GLU A 199 19.31 0.83 -5.94
N VAL A 200 18.67 1.24 -4.84
CA VAL A 200 17.88 2.46 -4.73
C VAL A 200 18.11 3.18 -3.40
N ASP A 201 17.77 4.47 -3.32
CA ASP A 201 17.94 5.25 -2.09
C ASP A 201 16.82 5.00 -1.08
N MET A 202 15.59 4.90 -1.56
CA MET A 202 14.40 4.78 -0.74
C MET A 202 13.26 4.11 -1.52
N GLY A 203 12.17 3.81 -0.83
CA GLY A 203 10.98 3.28 -1.45
C GLY A 203 9.72 3.46 -0.63
N ILE A 204 8.58 3.26 -1.27
CA ILE A 204 7.27 3.30 -0.62
C ILE A 204 6.74 1.87 -0.52
N GLY A 205 6.57 1.40 0.71
CA GLY A 205 5.96 0.11 1.04
C GLY A 205 4.50 0.27 1.47
N GLY A 206 3.83 -0.87 1.67
CA GLY A 206 2.50 -0.96 2.31
C GLY A 206 2.58 -1.78 3.58
N ASP A 207 1.83 -1.42 4.61
CA ASP A 207 1.83 -2.03 5.95
C ASP A 207 0.41 -2.14 6.51
N GLN A 208 -0.10 -3.37 6.53
CA GLN A 208 -1.34 -3.75 7.20
C GLN A 208 -1.05 -4.34 8.60
N GLY A 209 -0.10 -5.28 8.66
CA GLY A 209 0.28 -5.99 9.88
C GLY A 209 1.78 -6.00 10.18
N GLY A 210 2.56 -5.15 9.51
CA GLY A 210 4.03 -5.11 9.62
C GLY A 210 4.77 -5.03 8.29
N SER A 211 4.05 -4.92 7.17
CA SER A 211 4.65 -5.12 5.84
C SER A 211 5.62 -4.03 5.37
N ILE A 212 5.77 -2.90 6.08
CA ILE A 212 6.90 -1.96 5.93
C ILE A 212 8.00 -2.29 6.94
N ARG A 213 7.62 -2.52 8.19
CA ARG A 213 8.54 -2.67 9.34
C ARG A 213 9.33 -3.98 9.32
N ILE A 214 8.70 -5.10 8.96
CA ILE A 214 9.31 -6.43 8.89
C ILE A 214 10.42 -6.49 7.83
N PRO A 215 10.19 -6.14 6.55
CA PRO A 215 11.26 -6.16 5.56
C PRO A 215 12.34 -5.12 5.86
N ALA A 216 11.99 -3.98 6.46
CA ALA A 216 13.00 -3.04 6.93
C ALA A 216 13.90 -3.63 8.03
N ALA A 217 13.34 -4.31 9.03
CA ALA A 217 14.11 -4.98 10.07
C ALA A 217 15.02 -6.09 9.51
N HIS A 218 14.51 -6.88 8.56
CA HIS A 218 15.27 -7.96 7.92
C HIS A 218 16.40 -7.44 7.02
N CYS A 219 16.19 -6.30 6.36
CA CYS A 219 17.15 -5.72 5.41
C CYS A 219 17.93 -4.53 6.01
N GLY A 220 17.96 -4.35 7.33
CA GLY A 220 18.79 -3.33 7.99
C GLY A 220 18.42 -1.88 7.66
N LEU A 221 17.13 -1.58 7.52
CA LEU A 221 16.61 -0.27 7.10
C LEU A 221 15.77 0.41 8.18
N VAL A 222 15.45 1.68 7.93
CA VAL A 222 14.33 2.37 8.57
C VAL A 222 13.06 2.12 7.75
N GLY A 223 12.07 1.49 8.37
CA GLY A 223 10.72 1.33 7.82
C GLY A 223 9.71 2.01 8.72
N LEU A 224 9.08 3.07 8.23
CA LEU A 224 8.12 3.85 9.00
C LEU A 224 6.71 3.54 8.50
N LYS A 225 5.89 2.94 9.38
CA LYS A 225 4.43 2.93 9.21
C LYS A 225 3.88 4.23 9.81
N PRO A 226 3.37 5.17 9.01
CA PRO A 226 2.82 6.42 9.52
C PRO A 226 1.58 6.21 10.40
N SER A 227 1.11 7.30 11.01
CA SER A 227 -0.23 7.37 11.57
C SER A 227 -1.25 7.01 10.49
N PHE A 228 -2.27 6.24 10.87
CA PHE A 228 -3.34 5.85 9.95
C PHE A 228 -4.00 7.10 9.34
N GLY A 229 -4.24 7.09 8.03
CA GLY A 229 -4.78 8.23 7.28
C GLY A 229 -3.80 9.37 6.98
N LEU A 230 -2.59 9.41 7.56
CA LEU A 230 -1.64 10.50 7.30
C LEU A 230 -1.15 10.52 5.85
N VAL A 231 -0.87 9.36 5.27
CA VAL A 231 -0.49 9.23 3.86
C VAL A 231 -1.67 8.62 3.11
N PRO A 232 -2.11 9.20 1.98
CA PRO A 232 -3.25 8.69 1.23
C PRO A 232 -2.94 7.30 0.65
N TYR A 233 -3.94 6.43 0.71
CA TYR A 233 -3.93 5.10 0.13
C TYR A 233 -4.53 5.07 -1.30
N THR A 234 -4.97 6.23 -1.82
CA THR A 234 -5.52 6.39 -3.18
C THR A 234 -4.59 5.80 -4.24
N GLY A 235 -5.13 4.88 -5.04
CA GLY A 235 -4.41 4.18 -6.10
C GLY A 235 -3.46 3.08 -5.61
N VAL A 236 -3.65 2.58 -4.39
CA VAL A 236 -2.93 1.41 -3.87
C VAL A 236 -3.93 0.25 -3.69
N LEU A 237 -3.53 -0.97 -4.05
CA LEU A 237 -4.36 -2.16 -3.85
C LEU A 237 -4.74 -2.31 -2.36
N SER A 238 -6.02 -2.15 -2.05
CA SER A 238 -6.55 -2.31 -0.69
C SER A 238 -6.71 -3.79 -0.35
N SER A 239 -6.37 -4.14 0.89
CA SER A 239 -6.61 -5.47 1.45
C SER A 239 -7.66 -5.41 2.55
N GLU A 240 -7.46 -4.52 3.52
CA GLU A 240 -8.41 -4.25 4.59
C GLU A 240 -8.36 -2.75 4.91
N PRO A 241 -9.35 -1.96 4.46
CA PRO A 241 -9.36 -0.51 4.54
C PRO A 241 -9.04 0.07 5.92
N THR A 242 -9.41 -0.63 6.99
CA THR A 242 -9.23 -0.16 8.37
C THR A 242 -7.79 -0.22 8.89
N VAL A 243 -6.90 -0.94 8.20
CA VAL A 243 -5.48 -1.06 8.58
C VAL A 243 -4.50 -0.73 7.46
N ASP A 244 -5.00 -0.53 6.24
CA ASP A 244 -4.22 -0.18 5.07
C ASP A 244 -3.44 1.12 5.27
N THR A 245 -2.11 1.02 5.30
CA THR A 245 -1.20 2.17 5.38
C THR A 245 -0.10 2.03 4.32
N VAL A 246 0.31 3.12 3.67
CA VAL A 246 1.57 3.18 2.91
C VAL A 246 2.55 4.13 3.59
N GLY A 247 3.85 3.91 3.37
CA GLY A 247 4.86 4.69 4.06
C GLY A 247 6.28 4.45 3.58
N PRO A 248 7.22 5.28 4.08
CA PRO A 248 8.58 5.30 3.59
C PRO A 248 9.43 4.16 4.16
N MET A 249 10.31 3.65 3.31
CA MET A 249 11.44 2.79 3.63
C MET A 249 12.72 3.47 3.13
N ALA A 250 13.76 3.56 3.95
CA ALA A 250 15.02 4.19 3.59
C ALA A 250 16.19 3.69 4.46
N ARG A 251 17.43 3.98 4.05
CA ARG A 251 18.63 3.65 4.84
C ARG A 251 18.79 4.51 6.10
N THR A 252 18.18 5.69 6.14
CA THR A 252 18.34 6.63 7.26
C THR A 252 17.00 7.21 7.71
N ALA A 253 16.91 7.60 8.99
CA ALA A 253 15.72 8.26 9.53
C ALA A 253 15.45 9.61 8.86
N LEU A 254 16.50 10.33 8.43
CA LEU A 254 16.36 11.58 7.71
C LEU A 254 15.74 11.38 6.32
N ASP A 255 16.20 10.37 5.57
CA ASP A 255 15.62 10.08 4.25
C ASP A 255 14.19 9.53 4.35
N ALA A 256 13.88 8.73 5.39
CA ALA A 256 12.50 8.33 5.68
C ALA A 256 11.61 9.54 6.00
N ALA A 257 12.12 10.53 6.76
CA ALA A 257 11.39 11.75 7.07
C ALA A 257 11.18 12.64 5.83
N ARG A 258 12.18 12.78 4.95
CA ARG A 258 12.05 13.48 3.66
C ARG A 258 10.98 12.84 2.78
N LEU A 259 10.99 11.52 2.67
CA LEU A 259 9.98 10.81 1.89
C LEU A 259 8.59 10.92 2.52
N LEU A 260 8.47 10.87 3.85
CA LEU A 260 7.20 11.12 4.54
C LEU A 260 6.67 12.53 4.25
N GLU A 261 7.53 13.55 4.35
CA GLU A 261 7.18 14.95 4.10
C GLU A 261 6.66 15.14 2.67
N ALA A 262 7.32 14.50 1.70
CA ALA A 262 6.89 14.51 0.32
C ALA A 262 5.48 13.92 0.13
N ILE A 263 5.12 12.84 0.85
CA ILE A 263 3.91 12.07 0.56
C ILE A 263 2.75 12.25 1.55
N ALA A 264 2.93 12.83 2.74
CA ALA A 264 1.90 12.96 3.78
C ALA A 264 0.82 14.02 3.48
N GLY A 265 -0.31 14.02 4.19
CA GLY A 265 -1.39 14.99 4.08
C GLY A 265 -2.56 14.52 3.22
N SER A 266 -3.74 15.08 3.47
CA SER A 266 -4.98 14.69 2.79
C SER A 266 -4.92 14.91 1.28
N ASP A 267 -5.60 14.05 0.52
CA ASP A 267 -5.78 14.21 -0.92
C ASP A 267 -7.22 14.51 -1.34
N GLY A 268 -8.16 14.44 -0.38
CA GLY A 268 -9.58 14.70 -0.60
C GLY A 268 -10.33 13.56 -1.31
N ILE A 269 -9.68 12.41 -1.50
CA ILE A 269 -10.22 11.23 -2.18
C ILE A 269 -10.29 10.04 -1.21
N ASP A 270 -9.25 9.81 -0.41
CA ASP A 270 -9.17 8.68 0.51
C ASP A 270 -9.97 8.92 1.79
N ASP A 271 -10.99 8.09 1.99
CA ASP A 271 -11.89 8.11 3.15
C ASP A 271 -11.22 7.73 4.47
N ARG A 272 -10.02 7.15 4.42
CA ARG A 272 -9.20 6.83 5.62
C ARG A 272 -8.59 8.07 6.27
N GLN A 273 -8.59 9.22 5.59
CA GLN A 273 -7.86 10.42 6.00
C GLN A 273 -8.65 11.34 6.94
N LEU A 274 -9.64 10.81 7.67
CA LEU A 274 -10.41 11.59 8.64
C LEU A 274 -9.47 12.17 9.72
N GLY A 275 -9.37 13.50 9.78
CA GLY A 275 -8.50 14.21 10.71
C GLY A 275 -7.03 14.33 10.28
N ALA A 276 -6.67 13.89 9.08
CA ALA A 276 -5.34 14.14 8.53
C ALA A 276 -5.16 15.63 8.17
N PRO A 277 -3.96 16.21 8.34
CA PRO A 277 -3.71 17.60 7.95
C PRO A 277 -3.85 17.78 6.44
N SER A 278 -4.24 18.97 6.00
CA SER A 278 -4.11 19.32 4.59
C SER A 278 -2.64 19.34 4.17
N ARG A 279 -2.37 19.34 2.86
CA ARG A 279 -0.99 19.33 2.35
C ARG A 279 -0.15 20.52 2.81
N SER A 280 -0.76 21.69 2.96
CA SER A 280 -0.09 22.89 3.48
C SER A 280 0.20 22.86 4.98
N GLU A 281 -0.46 21.96 5.72
CA GLU A 281 -0.33 21.84 7.18
C GLU A 281 0.58 20.67 7.59
N VAL A 282 1.11 19.91 6.63
CA VAL A 282 2.10 18.87 6.89
C VAL A 282 3.36 19.50 7.49
N MET A 283 3.81 18.95 8.62
CA MET A 283 5.02 19.43 9.28
C MET A 283 6.27 19.13 8.45
N PRO A 284 7.31 19.98 8.52
CA PRO A 284 8.58 19.75 7.84
C PRO A 284 9.40 18.67 8.57
N TYR A 285 8.99 17.40 8.44
CA TYR A 285 9.55 16.27 9.19
C TYR A 285 11.08 16.14 9.02
N ALA A 286 11.62 16.41 7.83
CA ALA A 286 13.06 16.35 7.60
C ALA A 286 13.79 17.39 8.46
N GLN A 287 13.26 18.61 8.53
CA GLN A 287 13.79 19.67 9.37
C GLN A 287 13.64 19.32 10.86
N SER A 288 12.51 18.74 11.27
CA SER A 288 12.32 18.28 12.65
C SER A 288 13.36 17.23 13.07
N VAL A 289 13.74 16.30 12.17
CA VAL A 289 14.81 15.33 12.43
C VAL A 289 16.18 16.00 12.53
N LEU A 290 16.45 17.06 11.75
CA LEU A 290 17.70 17.80 11.85
C LEU A 290 17.79 18.62 13.14
N ASP A 291 16.69 19.27 13.52
CA ASP A 291 16.63 20.08 14.74
C ASP A 291 16.71 19.24 16.00
N SER A 292 16.11 18.04 16.01
CA SER A 292 16.18 17.13 17.16
C SER A 292 17.61 16.70 17.49
N ARG A 293 18.55 16.71 16.53
CA ARG A 293 19.97 16.37 16.78
C ARG A 293 20.66 17.31 17.76
N LYS A 294 20.14 18.53 17.95
CA LYS A 294 20.71 19.52 18.89
C LYS A 294 20.52 19.11 20.34
N VAL A 295 19.39 18.50 20.66
CA VAL A 295 18.99 18.09 22.02
C VAL A 295 19.11 16.57 22.21
N GLY A 296 19.04 15.81 21.11
CA GLY A 296 19.02 14.35 21.14
C GLY A 296 17.72 13.84 21.75
N ILE A 297 17.85 12.88 22.68
CA ILE A 297 16.72 12.24 23.38
C ILE A 297 16.72 12.52 24.88
N GLN A 298 17.44 13.57 25.31
CA GLN A 298 17.54 13.92 26.73
C GLN A 298 16.15 14.18 27.33
N GLY A 299 15.82 13.46 28.40
CA GLY A 299 14.54 13.57 29.11
C GLY A 299 13.35 12.91 28.39
N LEU A 300 13.55 12.30 27.21
CA LEU A 300 12.49 11.59 26.50
C LEU A 300 12.06 10.36 27.30
N ARG A 301 10.76 10.20 27.55
CA ARG A 301 10.21 9.02 28.25
C ARG A 301 9.92 7.91 27.24
N ILE A 302 10.52 6.75 27.44
CA ILE A 302 10.42 5.59 26.54
C ILE A 302 9.86 4.40 27.33
N GLY A 303 8.64 3.98 26.96
CA GLY A 303 8.01 2.79 27.50
C GLY A 303 8.42 1.53 26.74
N VAL A 304 9.03 0.57 27.41
CA VAL A 304 9.41 -0.74 26.85
C VAL A 304 8.30 -1.75 27.15
N LEU A 305 7.59 -2.20 26.12
CA LEU A 305 6.48 -3.15 26.29
C LEU A 305 7.00 -4.54 26.71
N LYS A 306 6.62 -4.99 27.90
CA LYS A 306 7.01 -6.30 28.44
C LYS A 306 6.59 -7.44 27.53
N GLU A 307 5.37 -7.35 27.00
CA GLU A 307 4.76 -8.35 26.12
C GLU A 307 5.56 -8.56 24.83
N GLY A 308 6.23 -7.52 24.32
CA GLY A 308 7.10 -7.60 23.13
C GLY A 308 8.34 -8.48 23.31
N PHE A 309 8.73 -8.80 24.55
CA PHE A 309 9.89 -9.64 24.87
C PHE A 309 9.52 -10.96 25.55
N ALA A 310 8.23 -11.19 25.81
CA ALA A 310 7.76 -12.37 26.55
C ALA A 310 7.53 -13.61 25.67
N SER A 311 7.53 -13.46 24.35
CA SER A 311 7.28 -14.57 23.43
C SER A 311 8.38 -15.64 23.49
N SER A 312 7.98 -16.90 23.65
CA SER A 312 8.88 -18.07 23.59
C SER A 312 9.50 -18.28 22.21
N HIS A 313 8.94 -17.68 21.16
CA HIS A 313 9.44 -17.76 19.79
C HIS A 313 10.50 -16.69 19.48
N LEU A 314 10.78 -15.75 20.41
CA LEU A 314 11.79 -14.72 20.20
C LEU A 314 13.20 -15.31 20.31
N HIS A 315 13.98 -15.18 19.23
CA HIS A 315 15.37 -15.62 19.24
C HIS A 315 16.19 -14.81 20.26
N SER A 316 16.96 -15.50 21.12
CA SER A 316 17.72 -14.90 22.22
C SER A 316 18.70 -13.82 21.75
N GLY A 317 19.36 -14.04 20.60
CA GLY A 317 20.26 -13.06 20.00
C GLY A 317 19.55 -11.76 19.58
N VAL A 318 18.31 -11.84 19.10
CA VAL A 318 17.51 -10.65 18.75
C VAL A 318 17.13 -9.90 20.03
N ASN A 319 16.62 -10.62 21.03
CA ASN A 319 16.30 -10.06 22.35
C ASN A 319 17.50 -9.32 22.95
N GLN A 320 18.68 -9.94 22.95
CA GLN A 320 19.90 -9.34 23.48
C GLN A 320 20.27 -8.05 22.75
N ARG A 321 20.22 -8.04 21.41
CA ARG A 321 20.55 -6.84 20.61
C ARG A 321 19.55 -5.70 20.83
N CYS A 322 18.25 -6.01 20.87
CA CYS A 322 17.22 -5.01 21.17
C CYS A 322 17.38 -4.43 22.58
N ARG A 323 17.63 -5.27 23.59
CA ARG A 323 17.86 -4.82 24.97
C ARG A 323 19.12 -3.97 25.11
N ALA A 324 20.19 -4.32 24.40
CA ALA A 324 21.41 -3.50 24.36
C ALA A 324 21.13 -2.12 23.73
N ALA A 325 20.35 -2.05 22.65
CA ALA A 325 19.94 -0.79 22.05
C ALA A 325 19.08 0.05 23.01
N ILE A 326 18.14 -0.57 23.72
CA ILE A 326 17.32 0.10 24.75
C ILE A 326 18.18 0.67 25.88
N HIS A 327 19.17 -0.10 26.37
CA HIS A 327 20.11 0.37 27.39
C HIS A 327 20.88 1.61 26.92
N HIS A 328 21.31 1.62 25.65
CA HIS A 328 22.01 2.75 25.08
C HIS A 328 21.14 4.03 25.02
N LEU A 329 19.82 3.90 24.87
CA LEU A 329 18.90 5.05 24.96
C LEU A 329 18.93 5.68 26.36
N ALA A 330 19.00 4.86 27.42
CA ALA A 330 19.12 5.36 28.79
C ALA A 330 20.47 6.06 29.04
N GLU A 331 21.57 5.53 28.50
CA GLU A 331 22.90 6.19 28.54
C GLU A 331 22.89 7.56 27.86
N MET A 332 22.04 7.74 26.84
CA MET A 332 21.79 9.01 26.16
C MET A 332 20.78 9.91 26.91
N SER A 333 20.59 9.68 28.21
CA SER A 333 19.73 10.48 29.10
C SER A 333 18.23 10.43 28.79
N ALA A 334 17.75 9.40 28.07
CA ALA A 334 16.33 9.09 28.02
C ALA A 334 15.87 8.42 29.34
N ILE A 335 14.60 8.62 29.70
CA ILE A 335 13.96 7.96 30.84
C ILE A 335 13.30 6.69 30.31
N VAL A 336 13.90 5.53 30.57
CA VAL A 336 13.42 4.24 30.04
C VAL A 336 12.76 3.43 31.15
N GLU A 337 11.51 3.02 30.93
CA GLU A 337 10.71 2.26 31.91
C GLU A 337 10.01 1.09 31.22
N ASP A 338 9.98 -0.08 31.88
CA ASP A 338 9.15 -1.19 31.42
C ASP A 338 7.67 -0.91 31.71
N VAL A 339 6.82 -1.06 30.70
CA VAL A 339 5.38 -0.88 30.78
C VAL A 339 4.66 -2.14 30.28
N SER A 340 3.46 -2.39 30.79
CA SER A 340 2.63 -3.53 30.40
C SER A 340 1.36 -3.04 29.74
N VAL A 341 1.08 -3.57 28.56
CA VAL A 341 -0.18 -3.37 27.83
C VAL A 341 -0.62 -4.75 27.32
N PRO A 342 -1.32 -5.54 28.14
CA PRO A 342 -1.77 -6.87 27.74
C PRO A 342 -2.79 -6.76 26.59
N LEU A 343 -2.71 -7.71 25.66
CA LEU A 343 -3.63 -7.87 24.53
C LEU A 343 -4.96 -8.51 24.97
#